data_AF-A0A661A7Q5-F1
#
_entry.id   AF-A0A661A7Q5-F1
#
_cell.length_a   1.000
_cell.length_b   1.000
_cell.length_c   1.000
_cell.angle_alpha   90.00
_cell.angle_beta   90.00
_cell.angle_gamma   90.00
#
_symmetry.space_group_name_H-M   'P 1'
#
loop_
_entity.id
_entity.type
_entity.pdbx_description
1 polymer ?
#
loop_
_entity_poly.entity_id
_entity_poly.type
_entity_poly.pdbx_seq_one_letter_code
_entity_poly.pdbx_strand_id
1 'polypeptide(L)'
;MKHKKEIVEGIILAAGFSRRAGDWKMALPIKGRTVIEMSIMGMYPVVDRIIVVGGYNFKNLLKIIEKYEKALPVYNENFPLGMFTSIQKGVEKVSGDRFFILPGDIVLVRPSTYKYILEQKGDIIVP
;
A
#
# COMPACT_ATOMS: atom_id res chain seq x y z
N MET A 1 -12.29 11.70 -30.10
CA MET A 1 -11.83 12.30 -28.83
C MET A 1 -11.07 11.23 -28.07
N LYS A 2 -9.78 11.38 -27.80
CA LYS A 2 -9.00 10.38 -27.04
C LYS A 2 -9.41 10.50 -25.56
N HIS A 3 -10.02 9.47 -24.99
CA HIS A 3 -10.26 9.44 -23.55
C HIS A 3 -8.91 9.49 -22.82
N LYS A 4 -8.76 10.46 -21.91
CA LYS A 4 -7.60 10.52 -21.00
C LYS A 4 -7.58 9.20 -20.21
N LYS A 5 -6.44 8.51 -20.21
CA LYS A 5 -6.25 7.31 -19.38
C LYS A 5 -6.41 7.72 -17.92
N GLU A 6 -7.30 7.05 -17.20
CA GLU A 6 -7.46 7.20 -15.75
C GLU A 6 -6.17 6.75 -15.05
N ILE A 7 -5.68 7.56 -14.10
CA ILE A 7 -4.54 7.25 -13.27
C ILE A 7 -5.03 6.62 -11.97
N VAL A 8 -4.64 5.37 -11.72
CA VAL A 8 -5.05 4.62 -10.54
C VAL A 8 -3.86 4.43 -9.63
N GLU A 9 -4.01 4.77 -8.35
CA GLU A 9 -2.95 4.63 -7.35
C GLU A 9 -3.33 3.67 -6.23
N GLY A 10 -2.36 3.35 -5.39
CA GLY A 10 -2.57 2.49 -4.24
C GLY A 10 -1.86 3.03 -3.02
N ILE A 11 -2.47 2.89 -1.84
CA ILE A 11 -1.86 3.21 -0.56
C ILE A 11 -1.72 1.91 0.23
N ILE A 12 -0.50 1.59 0.66
CA ILE A 12 -0.22 0.47 1.57
C ILE A 12 0.22 1.03 2.92
N LEU A 13 -0.52 0.71 3.98
CA LEU A 13 -0.25 1.17 5.34
C LEU A 13 0.67 0.18 6.07
N ALA A 14 1.96 0.52 6.18
CA ALA A 14 3.03 -0.35 6.68
C ALA A 14 3.77 0.23 7.90
N ALA A 15 3.19 1.25 8.56
CA ALA A 15 3.88 2.01 9.60
C ALA A 15 3.86 1.38 11.01
N GLY A 16 3.04 0.35 11.22
CA GLY A 16 2.73 -0.18 12.56
C GLY A 16 3.91 -0.85 13.29
N PHE A 17 3.90 -0.74 14.62
CA PHE A 17 4.95 -1.28 15.51
C PHE A 17 5.10 -2.81 15.52
N SER A 18 4.14 -3.57 15.00
CA SER A 18 4.17 -5.05 15.03
C SER A 18 4.27 -5.70 16.42
N ARG A 19 3.87 -4.99 17.50
CA ARG A 19 4.09 -5.42 18.91
C ARG A 19 3.61 -6.83 19.26
N ARG A 20 2.55 -7.32 18.61
CA ARG A 20 1.97 -8.66 18.86
C ARG A 20 2.60 -9.76 18.02
N ALA A 21 3.35 -9.42 16.98
CA ALA A 21 3.92 -10.38 16.05
C ALA A 21 5.27 -10.95 16.53
N GLY A 22 5.81 -10.47 17.66
CA GLY A 22 7.11 -10.87 18.20
C GLY A 22 8.32 -10.33 17.42
N ASP A 23 8.13 -9.94 16.17
CA ASP A 23 9.13 -9.34 15.28
C ASP A 23 8.47 -8.28 14.37
N TRP A 24 9.27 -7.58 13.57
CA TRP A 24 8.80 -6.61 12.59
C TRP A 24 8.03 -7.29 11.45
N LYS A 25 6.70 -7.23 11.55
CA LYS A 25 5.74 -7.96 10.70
C LYS A 25 6.02 -7.80 9.21
N MET A 26 6.37 -6.60 8.76
CA MET A 26 6.57 -6.30 7.33
C MET A 26 7.72 -7.10 6.71
N ALA A 27 8.72 -7.52 7.49
CA ALA A 27 9.84 -8.35 7.02
C ALA A 27 9.62 -9.86 7.20
N LEU A 28 8.52 -10.29 7.83
CA LEU A 28 8.29 -11.72 8.03
C LEU A 28 8.14 -12.46 6.70
N PRO A 29 8.75 -13.64 6.54
CA PRO A 29 8.69 -14.40 5.30
C PRO A 29 7.33 -15.07 5.12
N ILE A 30 6.83 -15.03 3.90
CA ILE A 30 5.64 -15.71 3.41
C ILE A 30 5.88 -16.12 1.94
N LYS A 31 5.91 -17.43 1.68
CA LYS A 31 6.11 -17.99 0.33
C LYS A 31 7.32 -17.42 -0.43
N GLY A 32 8.46 -17.26 0.26
CA GLY A 32 9.71 -16.76 -0.33
C GLY A 32 9.79 -15.24 -0.51
N ARG A 33 8.84 -14.48 0.04
CA ARG A 33 8.82 -13.01 0.04
C ARG A 33 8.48 -12.48 1.43
N THR A 34 8.65 -11.20 1.66
CA THR A 34 8.20 -10.56 2.91
C THR A 34 6.71 -10.20 2.86
N VAL A 35 6.09 -9.98 4.02
CA VAL A 35 4.70 -9.52 4.15
C VAL A 35 4.44 -8.28 3.30
N ILE A 36 5.32 -7.27 3.36
CA ILE A 36 5.11 -6.04 2.58
C ILE A 36 5.20 -6.29 1.07
N GLU A 37 6.09 -7.17 0.62
CA GLU A 37 6.20 -7.53 -0.80
C GLU A 37 4.93 -8.20 -1.31
N MET A 38 4.30 -9.06 -0.50
CA MET A 38 3.04 -9.69 -0.88
C MET A 38 1.93 -8.66 -1.08
N SER A 39 1.80 -7.68 -0.18
CA SER A 39 0.84 -6.58 -0.34
C SER A 39 1.12 -5.73 -1.57
N ILE A 40 2.39 -5.41 -1.85
CA ILE A 40 2.80 -4.69 -3.06
C ILE A 40 2.40 -5.49 -4.31
N MET A 41 2.76 -6.78 -4.37
CA MET A 41 2.55 -7.61 -5.56
C MET A 41 1.09 -7.81 -5.95
N GLY A 42 0.18 -7.91 -4.97
CA GLY A 42 -1.24 -8.02 -5.27
C GLY A 42 -1.79 -6.81 -6.04
N MET A 43 -1.25 -5.63 -5.77
CA MET A 43 -1.69 -4.34 -6.32
C MET A 43 -0.86 -3.88 -7.52
N TYR A 44 0.42 -4.24 -7.57
CA TYR A 44 1.42 -3.81 -8.57
C TYR A 44 0.99 -3.90 -10.05
N PRO A 45 0.32 -4.98 -10.52
CA PRO A 45 -0.07 -5.07 -11.93
C PRO A 45 -1.31 -4.24 -12.29
N VAL A 46 -1.99 -3.65 -11.31
CA VAL A 46 -3.26 -2.95 -11.50
C VAL A 46 -3.12 -1.42 -11.42
N VAL A 47 -2.23 -0.93 -10.56
CA VAL A 47 -2.06 0.52 -10.32
C VAL A 47 -0.85 1.10 -11.06
N ASP A 48 -0.86 2.41 -11.30
CA ASP A 48 0.24 3.17 -11.89
C ASP A 48 1.33 3.48 -10.85
N ARG A 49 0.95 3.71 -9.57
CA ARG A 49 1.87 3.99 -8.45
C ARG A 49 1.35 3.43 -7.13
N ILE A 50 2.24 3.00 -6.23
CA ILE A 50 1.94 2.50 -4.89
C ILE A 50 2.65 3.37 -3.86
N ILE A 51 1.88 4.12 -3.09
CA ILE A 51 2.33 4.88 -1.93
C ILE A 51 2.45 3.93 -0.74
N VAL A 52 3.67 3.65 -0.29
CA VAL A 52 3.92 2.79 0.87
C VAL A 52 4.21 3.66 2.08
N VAL A 53 3.22 3.78 2.97
CA VAL A 53 3.33 4.60 4.18
C VAL A 53 3.98 3.78 5.30
N GLY A 54 5.22 4.09 5.61
CA GLY A 54 5.99 3.46 6.67
C GLY A 54 6.16 4.34 7.91
N GLY A 55 6.74 3.75 8.95
CA GLY A 55 6.91 4.36 10.27
C GLY A 55 7.95 3.57 11.04
N TYR A 56 7.51 2.64 11.88
CA TYR A 56 8.43 1.75 12.58
C TYR A 56 9.36 1.00 11.61
N ASN A 57 10.67 1.06 11.89
CA ASN A 57 11.72 0.43 11.09
C ASN A 57 11.81 0.89 9.62
N PHE A 58 11.45 2.14 9.33
CA PHE A 58 11.39 2.69 7.97
C PHE A 58 12.65 2.47 7.13
N LYS A 59 13.85 2.60 7.70
CA LYS A 59 15.11 2.36 6.96
C LYS A 59 15.20 0.95 6.39
N ASN A 60 14.71 -0.06 7.11
CA ASN A 60 14.69 -1.43 6.61
C ASN A 60 13.52 -1.66 5.65
N LEU A 61 12.41 -0.92 5.81
CA LEU A 61 11.32 -0.92 4.84
C LEU A 61 11.82 -0.45 3.46
N LEU A 62 12.57 0.66 3.42
CA LEU A 62 13.16 1.21 2.19
C LEU A 62 13.95 0.15 1.41
N LYS A 63 14.86 -0.57 2.08
CA LYS A 63 15.67 -1.64 1.48
C LYS A 63 14.84 -2.73 0.80
N ILE A 64 13.63 -2.99 1.30
CA ILE A 64 12.72 -4.01 0.72
C ILE A 64 11.99 -3.43 -0.49
N ILE A 65 11.54 -2.17 -0.42
CA ILE A 65 10.58 -1.61 -1.39
C ILE A 65 11.25 -0.84 -2.54
N GLU A 66 12.48 -0.37 -2.40
CA GLU A 66 13.21 0.38 -3.45
C GLU A 66 13.42 -0.40 -4.74
N LYS A 67 13.37 -1.74 -4.70
CA LYS A 67 13.43 -2.60 -5.89
C LYS A 67 12.17 -2.58 -6.75
N TYR A 68 11.09 -1.94 -6.30
CA TYR A 68 9.82 -1.83 -7.00
C TYR A 68 9.66 -0.42 -7.57
N GLU A 69 9.77 -0.27 -8.89
CA GLU A 69 9.74 1.03 -9.58
C GLU A 69 8.47 1.84 -9.27
N LYS A 70 7.32 1.17 -9.14
CA LYS A 70 6.05 1.85 -8.82
C LYS A 70 5.91 2.22 -7.34
N ALA A 71 6.80 1.79 -6.46
CA ALA A 71 6.68 2.03 -5.02
C ALA A 71 7.26 3.40 -4.62
N LEU A 72 6.41 4.27 -4.08
CA LEU A 72 6.79 5.53 -3.46
C LEU A 72 6.85 5.35 -1.93
N PRO A 73 8.04 5.33 -1.32
CA PRO A 73 8.17 5.29 0.13
C PRO A 73 7.74 6.63 0.77
N VAL A 74 6.91 6.57 1.81
CA VAL A 74 6.49 7.74 2.59
C VAL A 74 6.67 7.46 4.06
N TYR A 75 7.46 8.29 4.74
CA TYR A 75 7.58 8.23 6.19
C TYR A 75 6.43 9.00 6.85
N ASN A 76 5.71 8.36 7.77
CA ASN A 76 4.77 9.01 8.66
C ASN A 76 5.40 9.14 10.05
N GLU A 77 5.83 10.33 10.41
CA GLU A 77 6.34 10.68 11.74
C GLU A 77 5.29 10.50 12.86
N ASN A 78 4.00 10.62 12.52
CA ASN A 78 2.88 10.55 13.46
C ASN A 78 2.27 9.14 13.54
N PHE A 79 2.94 8.11 13.03
CA PHE A 79 2.47 6.72 13.10
C PHE A 79 2.18 6.21 14.53
N PRO A 80 2.81 6.72 15.62
CA PRO A 80 2.45 6.29 16.97
C PRO A 80 1.03 6.69 17.40
N LEU A 81 0.43 7.69 16.76
CA LEU A 81 -0.95 8.15 17.03
C LEU A 81 -2.02 7.23 16.42
N GLY A 82 -1.61 6.21 15.66
CA GLY A 82 -2.51 5.20 15.11
C GLY A 82 -2.58 5.21 13.58
N MET A 83 -3.36 4.28 13.02
CA MET A 83 -3.42 4.05 11.58
C MET A 83 -3.99 5.24 10.80
N PHE A 84 -4.87 6.04 11.41
CA PHE A 84 -5.51 7.16 10.74
C PHE A 84 -4.53 8.23 10.26
N THR A 85 -3.48 8.53 11.04
CA THR A 85 -2.44 9.47 10.60
C THR A 85 -1.67 8.93 9.39
N SER A 86 -1.51 7.61 9.28
CA SER A 86 -0.90 6.98 8.11
C SER A 86 -1.82 7.04 6.88
N ILE A 87 -3.14 6.97 7.07
CA ILE A 87 -4.10 7.20 5.98
C ILE A 87 -3.97 8.63 5.47
N GLN A 88 -4.03 9.62 6.37
CA GLN A 88 -3.89 11.03 6.02
C GLN A 88 -2.58 11.29 5.26
N LYS A 89 -1.44 10.81 5.79
CA LYS A 89 -0.12 10.93 5.16
C LYS A 89 -0.06 10.28 3.78
N GLY A 90 -0.73 9.15 3.59
CA GLY A 90 -0.82 8.49 2.30
C GLY A 90 -1.66 9.27 1.29
N VAL A 91 -2.84 9.73 1.70
CA VAL A 91 -3.76 10.51 0.86
C VAL A 91 -3.14 11.84 0.42
N GLU A 92 -2.34 12.50 1.27
CA GLU A 92 -1.57 13.69 0.89
C GLU A 92 -0.63 13.49 -0.30
N LYS A 93 -0.26 12.24 -0.63
CA LYS A 93 0.62 11.91 -1.76
C LYS A 93 -0.13 11.44 -3.00
N VAL A 94 -1.44 11.23 -2.89
CA VAL A 94 -2.27 10.83 -4.03
C VAL A 94 -2.37 11.97 -5.03
N SER A 95 -2.15 11.64 -6.30
CA SER A 95 -2.35 12.55 -7.44
C SER A 95 -3.15 11.90 -8.57
N GLY A 96 -3.53 10.63 -8.41
CA GLY A 96 -4.39 9.91 -9.36
C GLY A 96 -5.86 10.29 -9.28
N ASP A 97 -6.62 9.85 -10.27
CA ASP A 97 -8.08 10.04 -10.34
C ASP A 97 -8.81 9.13 -9.33
N ARG A 98 -8.24 7.93 -9.06
CA ARG A 98 -8.74 6.94 -8.11
C ARG A 98 -7.60 6.31 -7.34
N PHE A 99 -7.87 5.81 -6.13
CA PHE A 99 -6.88 5.06 -5.36
C PHE A 99 -7.48 3.97 -4.49
N PHE A 100 -6.66 2.98 -4.17
CA PHE A 100 -6.95 1.95 -3.17
C PHE A 100 -6.29 2.28 -1.83
N ILE A 101 -6.86 1.80 -0.72
CA ILE A 101 -6.19 1.73 0.58
C ILE A 101 -6.15 0.28 1.03
N LEU A 102 -4.98 -0.19 1.47
CA LEU A 102 -4.78 -1.53 2.00
C LEU A 102 -3.88 -1.48 3.25
N PRO A 103 -4.30 -2.06 4.39
CA PRO A 103 -3.37 -2.39 5.46
C PRO A 103 -2.29 -3.35 4.96
N GLY A 104 -1.01 -3.04 5.22
CA GLY A 104 0.13 -3.78 4.67
C GLY A 104 0.29 -5.22 5.15
N ASP A 105 -0.60 -5.68 6.03
CA ASP A 105 -0.67 -7.06 6.50
C ASP A 105 -1.85 -7.87 5.93
N ILE A 106 -2.67 -7.30 5.05
CA ILE A 106 -3.68 -8.03 4.28
C ILE A 106 -3.04 -8.52 2.97
N VAL A 107 -2.29 -9.61 3.07
CA VAL A 107 -1.34 -10.08 2.04
C VAL A 107 -1.93 -11.00 0.96
N LEU A 108 -3.22 -11.32 1.02
CA LEU A 108 -3.87 -12.30 0.12
C LEU A 108 -4.83 -11.66 -0.89
N VAL A 109 -4.90 -10.33 -0.97
CA VAL A 109 -5.72 -9.65 -1.98
C VAL A 109 -5.12 -9.87 -3.37
N ARG A 110 -5.93 -10.42 -4.28
CA ARG A 110 -5.49 -10.79 -5.63
C ARG A 110 -5.68 -9.60 -6.59
N PRO A 111 -4.90 -9.52 -7.68
CA PRO A 111 -5.11 -8.54 -8.75
C PRO A 111 -6.55 -8.49 -9.29
N SER A 112 -7.23 -9.65 -9.33
CA SER A 112 -8.62 -9.74 -9.76
C SER A 112 -9.59 -8.98 -8.85
N THR A 113 -9.34 -8.92 -7.54
CA THR A 113 -10.15 -8.14 -6.60
C THR A 113 -10.05 -6.65 -6.89
N TYR A 114 -8.83 -6.14 -7.12
CA TYR A 114 -8.63 -4.73 -7.48
C TYR A 114 -9.30 -4.38 -8.82
N LYS A 115 -9.17 -5.25 -9.83
CA LYS A 115 -9.84 -5.06 -11.13
C LYS A 115 -11.37 -5.02 -10.98
N TYR A 116 -11.93 -5.96 -10.23
CA TYR A 116 -13.37 -5.99 -9.94
C TYR A 116 -13.86 -4.70 -9.27
N ILE A 117 -13.11 -4.16 -8.30
CA ILE A 117 -13.44 -2.89 -7.63
C ILE A 117 -13.39 -1.71 -8.61
N LEU A 118 -12.44 -1.67 -9.56
CA LEU A 118 -12.36 -0.59 -10.56
C LEU A 118 -13.57 -0.58 -11.51
N GLU A 119 -14.17 -1.73 -11.76
CA GLU A 119 -15.37 -1.85 -12.59
C GLU A 119 -16.63 -1.31 -11.87
N GLN A 120 -16.59 -1.13 -10.55
CA GLN A 120 -17.71 -0.61 -9.78
C GLN A 120 -17.78 0.92 -9.83
N LYS A 121 -19.02 1.44 -9.76
CA LYS A 121 -19.33 2.86 -9.71
C LYS A 121 -19.69 3.28 -8.28
N GLY A 122 -19.12 4.40 -7.83
CA GLY A 122 -19.37 4.98 -6.53
C GLY A 122 -18.16 5.77 -6.03
N ASP A 123 -18.37 6.66 -5.08
CA ASP A 123 -17.29 7.46 -4.49
C ASP A 123 -16.42 6.64 -3.53
N ILE A 124 -17.04 5.65 -2.86
CA ILE A 124 -16.38 4.72 -1.94
C ILE A 124 -16.88 3.31 -2.26
N ILE A 125 -15.95 2.39 -2.53
CA ILE A 125 -16.24 1.00 -2.87
C ILE A 125 -15.48 0.10 -1.90
N VAL A 126 -16.19 -0.86 -1.33
CA VAL A 126 -15.64 -1.88 -0.44
C VAL A 126 -15.96 -3.25 -1.05
N PRO A 127 -14.97 -4.15 -1.21
CA PRO A 127 -15.18 -5.49 -1.76
C PRO A 127 -15.99 -6.41 -0.83
#